data_AF-A0A923D668-F1
#
_entry.id   AF-A0A923D668-F1
#
_cell.length_a   1.000
_cell.length_b   1.000
_cell.length_c   1.000
_cell.angle_alpha   90.00
_cell.angle_beta   90.00
_cell.angle_gamma   90.00
#
_symmetry.space_group_name_H-M   'P 1'
#
loop_
_entity.id
_entity.type
_entity.pdbx_description
1 polymer ?
#
loop_
_entity_poly.entity_id
_entity_poly.type
_entity_poly.pdbx_seq_one_letter_code
_entity_poly.pdbx_strand_id
1 'polypeptide(L)'
;NGAKEIHMVVSCPPTRHPCPYGIDFSSRGELIAGQKGDVAEIARFIGLDSLHYLSIEGMVAATGMPADHFCLACYSGDYPLPPPANLGKFCFENAELFK
;
A
#
# COMPACT_ATOMS: atom_id res chain seq x y z
N ASN A 1 -6.05 -20.40 -22.60
CA ASN A 1 -6.08 -18.99 -22.12
C ASN A 1 -5.85 -18.09 -23.33
N GLY A 2 -6.92 -17.54 -23.93
CA GLY A 2 -6.89 -16.79 -25.20
C GLY A 2 -7.48 -15.39 -25.08
N ALA A 3 -7.31 -14.74 -23.93
CA ALA A 3 -7.68 -13.35 -23.76
C ALA A 3 -6.80 -12.48 -24.67
N LYS A 4 -7.41 -11.51 -25.35
CA LYS A 4 -6.69 -10.58 -26.23
C LYS A 4 -5.85 -9.60 -25.42
N GLU A 5 -6.44 -9.07 -24.34
CA GLU A 5 -5.84 -8.10 -23.43
C GLU A 5 -6.33 -8.39 -22.01
N ILE A 6 -5.51 -8.09 -21.00
CA ILE A 6 -5.77 -8.25 -19.57
C ILE A 6 -5.54 -6.91 -18.87
N HIS A 7 -6.63 -6.34 -18.37
CA HIS A 7 -6.62 -5.07 -17.64
C HIS A 7 -7.00 -5.30 -16.18
N MET A 8 -6.20 -4.78 -15.26
CA MET A 8 -6.44 -4.87 -13.82
C MET A 8 -6.82 -3.51 -13.25
N VAL A 9 -7.89 -3.47 -12.45
CA VAL A 9 -8.32 -2.26 -11.74
C VAL A 9 -8.39 -2.57 -10.26
N VAL A 10 -7.60 -1.85 -9.48
CA VAL A 10 -7.46 -2.08 -8.04
C VAL A 10 -8.28 -1.02 -7.29
N SER A 11 -9.16 -1.48 -6.41
CA SER A 11 -10.08 -0.63 -5.64
C SER A 11 -9.42 0.17 -4.51
N CYS A 12 -8.10 0.17 -4.42
CA CYS A 12 -7.34 0.95 -3.45
C CYS A 12 -6.16 1.66 -4.13
N PRO A 13 -5.60 2.71 -3.49
CA PRO A 13 -4.35 3.30 -3.92
C PRO A 13 -3.18 2.31 -3.79
N PRO A 14 -2.07 2.55 -4.50
CA PRO A 14 -0.91 1.67 -4.42
C PRO A 14 -0.33 1.68 -3.00
N THR A 15 -0.26 0.53 -2.34
CA THR A 15 0.36 0.39 -1.02
C THR A 15 1.89 0.48 -1.15
N ARG A 16 2.46 1.59 -0.70
CA ARG A 16 3.91 1.89 -0.86
C ARG A 16 4.69 1.79 0.45
N HIS A 17 4.02 1.79 1.59
CA HIS A 17 4.66 1.83 2.90
C HIS A 17 4.05 0.79 3.86
N PRO A 18 4.87 0.19 4.76
CA PRO A 18 4.39 -0.76 5.77
C PRO A 18 3.55 -0.07 6.85
N CYS A 19 2.60 -0.76 7.48
CA CYS A 19 1.78 -0.16 8.52
C CYS A 19 2.35 -0.46 9.92
N PRO A 20 2.71 0.56 10.73
CA PRO A 20 3.10 0.39 12.13
C PRO A 20 1.91 0.35 13.09
N TYR A 21 0.67 0.42 12.60
CA TYR A 21 -0.54 0.55 13.43
C TYR A 21 -1.38 -0.73 13.48
N GLY A 22 -0.78 -1.88 13.17
CA GLY A 22 -1.41 -3.20 13.36
C GLY A 22 -1.97 -3.87 12.09
N ILE A 23 -1.79 -3.28 10.90
CA ILE A 23 -2.03 -4.00 9.64
C ILE A 23 -0.72 -4.69 9.24
N ASP A 24 -0.74 -6.02 9.10
CA ASP A 24 0.42 -6.80 8.66
C ASP A 24 0.70 -6.57 7.17
N PHE A 25 1.51 -5.56 6.88
CA PHE A 25 2.09 -5.35 5.55
C PHE A 25 3.56 -5.75 5.54
N SER A 26 3.98 -6.30 4.39
CA SER A 26 5.39 -6.58 4.14
C SER A 26 6.23 -5.31 4.18
N SER A 27 7.55 -5.47 4.34
CA SER A 27 8.45 -4.33 4.39
C SER A 27 8.42 -3.54 3.07
N ARG A 28 8.81 -2.26 3.11
CA ARG A 28 8.80 -1.40 1.91
C ARG A 28 9.52 -2.02 0.71
N GLY A 29 10.62 -2.73 0.98
CA GLY A 29 11.41 -3.42 -0.05
C GLY A 29 10.75 -4.66 -0.63
N GLU A 30 9.65 -5.16 -0.08
CA GLU A 30 8.88 -6.31 -0.58
C GLU A 30 7.58 -5.88 -1.27
N LEU A 31 7.12 -4.65 -1.04
CA LEU A 31 5.95 -4.08 -1.70
C LEU A 31 6.30 -3.68 -3.13
N ILE A 32 5.64 -4.26 -4.13
CA ILE A 32 5.92 -3.94 -5.55
C ILE A 32 5.74 -2.45 -5.86
N ALA A 33 4.71 -1.81 -5.29
CA ALA A 33 4.51 -0.37 -5.42
C ALA A 33 5.42 0.48 -4.51
N GLY A 34 6.05 -0.13 -3.50
CA GLY A 34 7.15 0.48 -2.75
C GLY A 34 8.48 0.45 -3.50
N GLN A 35 8.69 -0.60 -4.32
CA GLN A 35 9.86 -0.76 -5.17
C GLN A 35 9.77 0.02 -6.50
N LYS A 36 8.60 0.03 -7.13
CA LYS A 36 8.36 0.66 -8.43
C LYS A 36 7.71 2.03 -8.26
N GLY A 37 8.30 3.05 -8.89
CA GLY A 37 7.75 4.40 -8.86
C GLY A 37 6.48 4.53 -9.70
N ASP A 38 6.42 3.79 -10.82
CA ASP A 38 5.42 3.94 -11.87
C ASP A 38 4.48 2.72 -11.98
N VAL A 39 3.19 2.97 -12.22
CA VAL A 39 2.15 1.95 -12.39
C VAL A 39 2.41 1.09 -13.63
N ALA A 40 2.94 1.68 -14.72
CA ALA A 40 3.24 0.91 -15.92
C ALA A 40 4.38 -0.11 -15.70
N GLU A 41 5.34 0.18 -14.81
CA GLU A 41 6.35 -0.80 -14.40
C GLU A 41 5.74 -1.98 -13.65
N ILE A 42 4.77 -1.71 -12.77
CA ILE A 42 4.05 -2.75 -12.02
C ILE A 42 3.23 -3.61 -12.99
N ALA A 43 2.52 -3.00 -13.95
CA ALA A 43 1.77 -3.71 -14.98
C ALA A 43 2.68 -4.66 -15.77
N ARG A 44 3.83 -4.18 -16.24
CA ARG A 44 4.83 -4.98 -16.96
C ARG A 44 5.39 -6.11 -16.10
N PHE A 45 5.64 -5.86 -14.82
CA PHE A 45 6.14 -6.87 -13.90
C PHE A 45 5.15 -8.03 -13.71
N ILE A 46 3.84 -7.72 -13.65
CA ILE A 46 2.77 -8.72 -13.49
C ILE A 46 2.41 -9.39 -14.83
N GLY A 47 2.68 -8.73 -15.97
CA GLY A 47 2.32 -9.19 -17.30
C GLY A 47 0.93 -8.75 -17.77
N LEU A 48 0.52 -7.53 -17.38
CA LEU A 48 -0.76 -6.92 -17.71
C LEU A 48 -0.62 -5.94 -18.88
N ASP A 49 -1.67 -5.82 -19.70
CA ASP A 49 -1.77 -4.78 -20.74
C ASP A 49 -2.02 -3.41 -20.12
N SER A 50 -2.85 -3.34 -19.07
CA SER A 50 -2.95 -2.14 -18.24
C SER A 50 -3.25 -2.45 -16.77
N LEU A 51 -2.85 -1.51 -15.91
CA LEU A 51 -3.11 -1.52 -14.48
C LEU A 51 -3.57 -0.13 -14.06
N HIS A 52 -4.65 -0.05 -13.29
CA HIS A 52 -5.17 1.19 -12.75
C HIS A 52 -5.42 1.04 -11.25
N TYR A 53 -4.95 2.01 -10.46
CA TYR A 53 -5.25 2.11 -9.04
C TYR A 53 -6.26 3.22 -8.81
N LEU A 54 -7.09 3.07 -7.78
CA LEU A 54 -7.92 4.15 -7.27
C LEU A 54 -7.02 5.25 -6.69
N SER A 55 -7.30 6.53 -6.97
CA SER A 55 -6.53 7.62 -6.36
C SER A 55 -6.86 7.76 -4.87
N ILE A 56 -5.95 8.34 -4.08
CA ILE A 56 -6.19 8.59 -2.66
C ILE A 56 -7.40 9.52 -2.50
N GLU A 57 -7.47 10.57 -3.32
CA GLU A 57 -8.55 11.55 -3.31
C GLU A 57 -9.88 10.90 -3.68
N GLY A 58 -9.90 10.02 -4.70
CA GLY A 58 -11.09 9.31 -5.13
C GLY A 58 -11.57 8.31 -4.07
N MET A 59 -10.64 7.62 -3.40
CA MET A 59 -10.95 6.72 -2.29
C MET A 59 -11.59 7.47 -1.12
N VAL A 60 -11.00 8.59 -0.69
CA VAL A 60 -11.55 9.42 0.39
C VAL A 60 -12.92 9.99 -0.01
N ALA A 61 -13.04 10.56 -1.21
CA ALA A 61 -14.29 11.13 -1.69
C ALA A 61 -15.44 10.11 -1.71
N ALA A 62 -15.16 8.84 -2.04
CA ALA A 62 -16.16 7.77 -2.04
C ALA A 62 -16.73 7.45 -0.64
N THR A 63 -16.02 7.81 0.44
CA THR A 63 -16.51 7.62 1.81
C THR A 63 -17.52 8.68 2.26
N GLY A 64 -17.55 9.84 1.59
CA GLY A 64 -18.34 10.99 2.02
C GLY A 64 -17.85 11.67 3.31
N MET A 65 -16.67 11.29 3.80
CA MET A 65 -16.07 11.84 5.03
C MET A 65 -14.82 12.70 4.72
N PRO A 66 -14.45 13.63 5.61
CA PRO A 66 -13.23 14.41 5.48
C PRO A 66 -11.95 13.54 5.45
N ALA A 67 -10.91 13.98 4.74
CA ALA A 67 -9.66 13.24 4.57
C ALA A 67 -8.89 13.02 5.88
N ASP A 68 -8.97 13.98 6.81
CA ASP A 68 -8.33 13.95 8.13
C ASP A 68 -8.95 12.94 9.10
N HIS A 69 -10.07 12.30 8.73
CA HIS A 69 -10.63 11.18 9.47
C HIS A 69 -9.96 9.84 9.14
N PHE A 70 -9.06 9.79 8.16
CA PHE A 70 -8.42 8.57 7.69
C PHE A 70 -6.90 8.58 7.90
N CYS A 71 -6.37 7.43 8.30
CA CYS A 71 -4.94 7.18 8.18
C CYS A 71 -4.62 6.77 6.73
N LEU A 72 -3.85 7.60 6.03
CA LEU A 72 -3.47 7.38 4.62
C LEU A 72 -1.99 6.99 4.46
N ALA A 73 -1.28 6.77 5.57
CA ALA A 73 0.16 6.61 5.62
C ALA A 73 0.70 5.44 4.78
N CYS A 74 -0.06 4.36 4.64
CA CYS A 74 0.33 3.21 3.81
C CYS A 74 0.48 3.58 2.32
N TYR A 75 -0.18 4.66 1.90
CA TYR A 75 -0.15 5.20 0.54
C TYR A 75 0.74 6.43 0.43
N SER A 76 0.58 7.43 1.33
CA SER A 76 1.31 8.70 1.28
C SER A 76 2.69 8.67 1.93
N GLY A 77 2.90 7.82 2.93
CA GLY A 77 4.09 7.83 3.78
C GLY A 77 4.03 8.85 4.93
N ASP A 78 2.99 9.68 5.00
CA ASP A 78 2.77 10.62 6.11
C ASP A 78 2.07 9.92 7.27
N TYR A 79 2.87 9.56 8.28
CA TYR A 79 2.40 8.90 9.49
C TYR A 79 1.94 9.93 10.52
N PRO A 80 0.66 9.89 10.96
CA PRO A 80 0.13 10.83 11.96
C PRO A 80 0.78 10.66 13.34
N LEU A 81 1.27 9.46 13.65
CA LEU A 81 2.05 9.16 14.85
C LEU A 81 3.43 8.64 14.44
N PRO A 82 4.52 9.05 15.12
CA PRO A 82 5.85 8.59 14.77
C PRO A 82 5.92 7.05 14.83
N PRO A 83 6.40 6.38 13.77
CA PRO A 83 6.56 4.94 13.78
C PRO A 83 7.62 4.51 14.82
N PRO A 84 7.58 3.27 15.31
CA PRO A 84 8.62 2.74 16.19
C PRO A 84 9.99 2.78 15.50
N ALA A 85 11.05 2.99 16.28
CA ALA A 85 12.41 3.15 15.76
C ALA A 85 12.89 1.95 14.92
N ASN A 86 12.40 0.74 15.22
CA ASN A 86 12.71 -0.49 14.50
C ASN A 86 11.43 -1.04 13.82
N LEU A 87 10.93 -0.33 12.81
CA LEU A 87 9.81 -0.81 12.01
C LEU A 87 10.29 -1.89 11.02
N GLY A 88 10.01 -3.15 11.35
CA GLY A 88 10.27 -4.31 10.51
C GLY A 88 9.04 -5.20 10.44
N LYS A 89 9.01 -6.12 9.47
CA LYS A 89 7.89 -7.06 9.26
C LYS A 89 7.50 -7.80 10.56
N PHE A 90 8.50 -8.18 11.35
CA PHE A 90 8.31 -8.97 12.57
C PHE A 90 8.31 -8.14 13.86
N CYS A 91 8.07 -6.83 13.78
CA CYS A 91 8.21 -5.94 14.94
C CYS A 91 7.16 -6.17 16.03
N PHE A 92 6.05 -6.86 15.73
CA PHE A 92 4.99 -7.17 16.69
C PHE A 92 4.97 -8.66 17.10
N GLU A 93 5.67 -9.51 16.36
CA GLU A 93 5.73 -10.96 16.51
C GLU A 93 6.84 -11.40 17.47
N ASN A 94 7.72 -10.48 17.86
CA ASN A 94 8.83 -10.80 18.75
C ASN A 94 8.33 -10.87 20.21
N ALA A 95 8.13 -12.09 20.70
CA ALA A 95 7.59 -12.39 22.04
C ALA A 95 8.43 -11.80 23.20
N GLU A 96 9.63 -11.30 22.94
CA GLU A 96 10.48 -10.64 23.94
C GLU A 96 10.06 -9.19 24.25
N LEU A 97 9.17 -8.57 23.46
CA LEU A 97 8.65 -7.22 23.71
C LEU A 97 7.51 -7.19 24.76
N PHE A 98 6.98 -8.35 25.16
CA PHE A 98 5.89 -8.49 26.13
C PHE A 98 6.33 -9.12 27.46
N LYS A 99 7.65 -9.19 27.71
CA LYS A 99 8.21 -9.59 29.01
C LYS A 99 8.59 -8.41 29.86
#